data_AF-B0STN1-F1
#
_entry.id   AF-B0STN1-F1
#
_cell.length_a   1.000
_cell.length_b   1.000
_cell.length_c   1.000
_cell.angle_alpha   90.00
_cell.angle_beta   90.00
_cell.angle_gamma   90.00
#
_symmetry.space_group_name_H-M   'P 1'
#
loop_
_entity.id
_entity.type
_entity.pdbx_description
1 polymer ?
#
loop_
_entity_poly.entity_id
_entity_poly.type
_entity_poly.pdbx_seq_one_letter_code
_entity_poly.pdbx_strand_id
1 'polypeptide(L)'
;MKSILKLKTIDDIEKELSIIIECEKKQKSDITLSQIFDFLAESIELSIQGIGYITKRTTVNKLLGKYKFAKLISKGHYTKTNQIPGFPPKDLGDPESAQLRLKTSLTAFKLHSGPFAEHPVFGGLDKKQWEKIHGILASFLFGYIQLFGDEKLRFVKDRENKKERNYSDKKQNQNHHQNKKEAHGETKPSGHNSRKWKNKKKSHYKGNKNQGGGPK
;
A
#
# COMPACT_ATOMS: atom_id res chain seq x y z
N MET A 1 9.75 5.87 -18.60
CA MET A 1 10.33 4.55 -18.27
C MET A 1 9.32 3.75 -17.46
N LYS A 2 9.11 2.46 -17.74
CA LYS A 2 8.39 1.59 -16.79
C LYS A 2 9.35 1.31 -15.64
N SER A 3 9.04 1.77 -14.43
CA SER A 3 9.81 1.37 -13.24
C SER A 3 9.60 -0.13 -13.02
N ILE A 4 10.69 -0.88 -12.90
CA ILE A 4 10.67 -2.33 -12.62
C ILE A 4 10.36 -2.58 -11.13
N LEU A 5 10.52 -1.56 -10.29
CA LEU A 5 10.30 -1.62 -8.86
C LEU A 5 8.79 -1.61 -8.55
N LYS A 6 8.34 -2.64 -7.83
CA LYS A 6 6.96 -2.73 -7.32
C LYS A 6 7.00 -2.59 -5.80
N LEU A 7 6.94 -1.36 -5.31
CA LEU A 7 6.88 -1.04 -3.89
C LEU A 7 5.41 -0.87 -3.50
N LYS A 8 4.92 -1.68 -2.56
CA LYS A 8 3.49 -1.72 -2.17
C LYS A 8 3.25 -1.23 -0.76
N THR A 9 4.27 -1.32 0.09
CA THR A 9 4.22 -1.00 1.52
C THR A 9 5.37 -0.06 1.87
N ILE A 10 5.27 0.60 3.02
CA ILE A 10 6.37 1.45 3.53
C ILE A 10 7.63 0.62 3.77
N ASP A 11 7.48 -0.63 4.22
CA ASP A 11 8.61 -1.56 4.39
C ASP A 11 9.29 -1.91 3.07
N ASP A 12 8.57 -1.89 1.93
CA ASP A 12 9.20 -2.10 0.63
C ASP A 12 10.04 -0.88 0.25
N ILE A 13 9.55 0.33 0.54
CA ILE A 13 10.27 1.59 0.29
C ILE A 13 11.53 1.66 1.14
N GLU A 14 11.42 1.33 2.43
CA GLU A 14 12.55 1.31 3.37
C GLU A 14 13.64 0.32 2.91
N LYS A 15 13.27 -0.90 2.50
CA LYS A 15 14.22 -1.87 1.97
C LYS A 15 14.90 -1.38 0.70
N GLU A 16 14.14 -0.82 -0.23
CA GLU A 16 14.71 -0.30 -1.47
C GLU A 16 15.62 0.90 -1.22
N LEU A 17 15.27 1.76 -0.25
CA LEU A 17 16.12 2.85 0.20
C LEU A 17 17.45 2.34 0.77
N SER A 18 17.45 1.29 1.61
CA SER A 18 18.69 0.68 2.09
C SER A 18 19.58 0.20 0.95
N ILE A 19 19.00 -0.46 -0.06
CA ILE A 19 19.73 -0.91 -1.26
C ILE A 19 20.34 0.28 -2.00
N ILE A 20 19.58 1.37 -2.17
CA ILE A 20 20.05 2.59 -2.84
C ILE A 20 21.21 3.24 -2.07
N ILE A 21 21.18 3.19 -0.74
CA ILE A 21 22.20 3.79 0.12
C ILE A 21 23.51 3.01 0.00
N GLU A 22 23.44 1.69 0.07
CA GLU A 22 24.62 0.80 0.05
C GLU A 22 25.27 0.73 -1.33
N CYS A 23 24.46 0.67 -2.40
CA CYS A 23 25.01 0.60 -3.76
C CYS A 23 25.67 1.91 -4.22
N GLU A 24 26.68 1.75 -5.08
CA GLU A 24 27.11 2.81 -5.98
C GLU A 24 25.95 3.26 -6.87
N LYS A 25 25.80 4.58 -7.03
CA LYS A 25 24.63 5.18 -7.67
C LYS A 25 24.98 6.36 -8.57
N LYS A 26 24.27 6.47 -9.69
CA LYS A 26 24.28 7.62 -10.59
C LYS A 26 22.86 8.04 -10.91
N GLN A 27 22.62 9.34 -11.04
CA GLN A 27 21.32 9.87 -11.46
C GLN A 27 21.18 9.75 -12.98
N LYS A 28 20.00 9.38 -13.48
CA LYS A 28 19.73 9.21 -14.92
C LYS A 28 19.27 10.49 -15.63
N SER A 29 19.04 11.56 -14.88
CA SER A 29 18.50 12.84 -15.38
C SER A 29 18.97 13.98 -14.47
N ASP A 30 18.55 15.20 -14.78
CA ASP A 30 18.79 16.41 -13.98
C ASP A 30 18.01 16.42 -12.64
N ILE A 31 17.57 15.26 -12.16
CA ILE A 31 16.85 15.10 -10.90
C ILE A 31 17.85 14.55 -9.88
N THR A 32 18.09 15.33 -8.82
CA THR A 32 19.09 15.01 -7.81
C THR A 32 18.53 14.09 -6.72
N LEU A 33 19.44 13.48 -5.94
CA LEU A 33 19.06 12.58 -4.84
C LEU A 33 18.29 13.30 -3.73
N SER A 34 18.74 14.50 -3.36
CA SER A 34 18.06 15.41 -2.43
C SER A 34 16.63 15.69 -2.90
N GLN A 35 16.41 16.06 -4.17
CA GLN A 35 15.06 16.27 -4.71
C GLN A 35 14.16 15.03 -4.55
N ILE A 36 14.70 13.85 -4.81
CA ILE A 36 13.95 12.58 -4.68
C ILE A 36 13.61 12.32 -3.21
N PHE A 37 14.60 12.41 -2.32
CA PHE A 37 14.43 12.04 -0.91
C PHE A 37 13.57 13.05 -0.16
N ASP A 38 13.80 14.35 -0.35
CA ASP A 38 13.00 15.40 0.31
C ASP A 38 11.55 15.36 -0.15
N PHE A 39 11.30 15.24 -1.45
CA PHE A 39 9.92 15.21 -1.93
C PHE A 39 9.16 13.97 -1.43
N LEU A 40 9.82 12.82 -1.34
CA LEU A 40 9.23 11.63 -0.73
C LEU A 40 8.96 11.84 0.77
N ALA A 41 9.92 12.43 1.49
CA ALA A 41 9.79 12.71 2.91
C ALA A 41 8.62 13.66 3.19
N GLU A 42 8.56 14.78 2.47
CA GLU A 42 7.49 15.76 2.54
C GLU A 42 6.13 15.13 2.20
N SER A 43 6.05 14.32 1.13
CA SER A 43 4.80 13.64 0.77
C SER A 43 4.29 12.74 1.90
N ILE A 44 5.20 12.02 2.58
CA ILE A 44 4.88 11.17 3.72
C ILE A 44 4.47 12.02 4.93
N GLU A 45 5.22 13.07 5.26
CA GLU A 45 4.91 13.98 6.38
C GLU A 45 3.54 14.63 6.22
N LEU A 46 3.22 15.13 5.01
CA LEU A 46 1.93 15.73 4.71
C LEU A 46 0.78 14.73 4.87
N SER A 47 1.01 13.45 4.60
CA SER A 47 0.00 12.40 4.84
C SER A 47 -0.32 12.19 6.32
N ILE A 48 0.61 12.51 7.22
CA ILE A 48 0.47 12.39 8.67
C ILE A 48 -0.07 13.68 9.28
N GLN A 49 0.55 14.82 8.96
CA GLN A 49 0.34 16.09 9.65
C GLN A 49 -0.85 16.89 9.11
N GLY A 50 -1.18 16.74 7.82
CA GLY A 50 -2.30 17.44 7.19
C GLY A 50 -2.18 18.96 7.13
N ILE A 51 -0.98 19.51 7.28
CA ILE A 51 -0.73 20.95 7.28
C ILE A 51 -0.92 21.48 5.85
N GLY A 52 -1.75 22.52 5.70
CA GLY A 52 -1.73 23.40 4.52
C GLY A 52 -2.82 23.23 3.46
N TYR A 53 -3.73 22.25 3.54
CA TYR A 53 -4.74 22.04 2.49
C TYR A 53 -6.18 22.25 2.97
N ILE A 54 -6.50 23.47 3.38
CA ILE A 54 -7.89 23.92 3.56
C ILE A 54 -8.43 24.37 2.19
N THR A 55 -8.50 23.47 1.21
CA THR A 55 -9.29 23.74 0.02
C THR A 55 -10.67 23.15 0.24
N LYS A 56 -11.70 24.00 0.41
CA LYS A 56 -13.09 23.55 0.51
C LYS A 56 -13.46 22.74 -0.73
N ARG A 57 -13.47 21.41 -0.63
CA ARG A 57 -13.81 20.52 -1.75
C ARG A 57 -15.32 20.42 -1.89
N THR A 58 -15.82 20.87 -3.04
CA THR A 58 -17.20 20.62 -3.49
C THR A 58 -17.44 19.11 -3.66
N THR A 59 -18.69 18.66 -3.61
CA THR A 59 -19.08 17.25 -3.80
C THR A 59 -18.59 16.68 -5.14
N VAL A 60 -18.58 17.49 -6.20
CA VAL A 60 -18.04 17.16 -7.52
C VAL A 60 -16.53 16.86 -7.45
N ASN A 61 -15.77 17.68 -6.72
CA ASN A 61 -14.33 17.47 -6.53
C ASN A 61 -14.02 16.18 -5.76
N LYS A 62 -14.88 15.79 -4.82
CA LYS A 62 -14.74 14.52 -4.08
C LYS A 62 -14.94 13.30 -5.00
N LEU A 63 -15.92 13.34 -5.90
CA LEU A 63 -16.16 12.24 -6.84
C LEU A 63 -15.03 12.11 -7.87
N LEU A 64 -14.56 13.25 -8.39
CA LEU A 64 -13.44 13.28 -9.32
C LEU A 64 -12.14 12.79 -8.68
N GLY A 65 -11.91 13.11 -7.40
CA GLY A 65 -10.78 12.61 -6.61
C GLY A 65 -10.74 11.09 -6.51
N LYS A 66 -11.88 10.46 -6.19
CA LYS A 66 -12.01 8.98 -6.15
C LYS A 66 -11.72 8.34 -7.50
N TYR A 67 -12.21 8.92 -8.59
CA TYR A 67 -11.92 8.43 -9.94
C TYR A 67 -10.43 8.55 -10.28
N LYS A 68 -9.81 9.69 -9.99
CA LYS A 68 -8.36 9.90 -10.20
C LYS A 68 -7.52 8.92 -9.37
N PHE A 69 -7.93 8.65 -8.13
CA PHE A 69 -7.30 7.64 -7.28
C PHE A 69 -7.42 6.25 -7.91
N ALA A 70 -8.62 5.81 -8.27
CA ALA A 70 -8.83 4.50 -8.90
C ALA A 70 -8.01 4.34 -10.19
N LYS A 71 -7.94 5.40 -11.02
CA LYS A 71 -7.11 5.44 -12.23
C LYS A 71 -5.62 5.31 -11.90
N LEU A 72 -5.11 6.02 -10.89
CA LEU A 72 -3.72 5.92 -10.47
C LEU A 72 -3.40 4.51 -9.98
N ILE A 73 -4.23 3.94 -9.11
CA ILE A 73 -4.05 2.59 -8.58
C ILE A 73 -4.12 1.53 -9.69
N SER A 74 -5.04 1.68 -10.64
CA SER A 74 -5.14 0.79 -11.80
C SER A 74 -3.93 0.88 -12.72
N LYS A 75 -3.39 2.08 -12.94
CA LYS A 75 -2.19 2.27 -13.76
C LYS A 75 -0.94 1.79 -13.02
N GLY A 76 -0.87 2.02 -11.70
CA GLY A 76 0.22 1.59 -10.83
C GLY A 76 1.55 2.32 -11.04
N HIS A 77 1.60 3.38 -11.86
CA HIS A 77 2.83 4.13 -12.10
C HIS A 77 2.58 5.56 -12.61
N TYR A 78 3.48 6.48 -12.23
CA TYR A 78 3.68 7.75 -12.93
C TYR A 78 4.55 7.53 -14.18
N THR A 79 4.57 8.53 -15.07
CA THR A 79 5.38 8.48 -16.32
C THR A 79 6.26 9.70 -16.51
N LYS A 80 5.89 10.83 -15.92
CA LYS A 80 6.62 12.12 -16.00
C LYS A 80 6.47 12.83 -14.66
N THR A 81 7.49 13.59 -14.25
CA THR A 81 7.48 14.37 -13.00
C THR A 81 6.40 15.43 -12.97
N ASN A 82 6.06 16.05 -14.11
CA ASN A 82 4.97 17.03 -14.21
C ASN A 82 3.57 16.46 -13.89
N GLN A 83 3.43 15.14 -13.74
CA GLN A 83 2.19 14.50 -13.28
C GLN A 83 2.07 14.50 -11.75
N ILE A 84 3.15 14.84 -11.05
CA ILE A 84 3.26 14.84 -9.60
C ILE A 84 3.16 16.29 -9.13
N PRO A 85 2.02 16.70 -8.53
CA PRO A 85 1.86 18.05 -8.02
C PRO A 85 2.91 18.34 -6.93
N GLY A 86 3.55 19.51 -7.02
CA GLY A 86 4.51 19.98 -6.02
C GLY A 86 5.94 19.43 -6.18
N PHE A 87 6.23 18.61 -7.19
CA PHE A 87 7.61 18.11 -7.39
C PHE A 87 8.59 19.28 -7.61
N PRO A 88 9.70 19.36 -6.85
CA PRO A 88 10.56 20.54 -6.86
C PRO A 88 11.27 20.71 -8.21
N PRO A 89 11.27 21.93 -8.79
CA PRO A 89 11.91 22.18 -10.07
C PRO A 89 13.44 22.31 -9.98
N LYS A 90 13.99 22.52 -8.78
CA LYS A 90 15.43 22.69 -8.52
C LYS A 90 15.87 21.88 -7.31
N ASP A 91 17.16 21.62 -7.24
CA ASP A 91 17.78 20.97 -6.08
C ASP A 91 17.62 21.84 -4.82
N LEU A 92 17.19 21.21 -3.74
CA LEU A 92 16.91 21.82 -2.46
C LEU A 92 18.07 21.68 -1.47
N GLY A 93 19.15 20.97 -1.81
CA GLY A 93 20.38 20.98 -1.03
C GLY A 93 20.99 19.61 -0.77
N ASP A 94 21.24 19.30 0.50
CA ASP A 94 22.09 18.19 0.92
C ASP A 94 21.38 16.82 0.85
N PRO A 95 21.87 15.87 0.02
CA PRO A 95 21.26 14.56 -0.11
C PRO A 95 21.35 13.71 1.18
N GLU A 96 22.33 13.94 2.06
CA GLU A 96 22.45 13.17 3.30
C GLU A 96 21.37 13.59 4.31
N SER A 97 21.18 14.89 4.48
CA SER A 97 20.07 15.44 5.27
C SER A 97 18.71 15.00 4.73
N ALA A 98 18.49 15.06 3.42
CA ALA A 98 17.25 14.61 2.79
C ALA A 98 17.01 13.11 2.98
N GLN A 99 18.07 12.29 2.91
CA GLN A 99 18.00 10.85 3.20
C GLN A 99 17.60 10.58 4.65
N LEU A 100 18.19 11.30 5.61
CA LEU A 100 17.86 11.18 7.03
C LEU A 100 16.39 11.57 7.29
N ARG A 101 15.93 12.65 6.66
CA ARG A 101 14.53 13.08 6.72
C ARG A 101 13.60 11.98 6.18
N LEU A 102 13.91 11.40 5.01
CA LEU A 102 13.13 10.30 4.46
C LEU A 102 13.04 9.09 5.40
N LYS A 103 14.15 8.66 6.01
CA LYS A 103 14.16 7.57 7.01
C LYS A 103 13.26 7.89 8.21
N THR A 104 13.33 9.14 8.68
CA THR A 104 12.51 9.62 9.79
C THR A 104 11.03 9.61 9.45
N SER A 105 10.66 10.09 8.26
CA SER A 105 9.27 10.16 7.79
C SER A 105 8.67 8.78 7.54
N LEU A 106 9.46 7.82 7.01
CA LEU A 106 9.05 6.41 6.90
C LEU A 106 8.74 5.82 8.28
N THR A 107 9.61 6.06 9.27
CA THR A 107 9.43 5.60 10.65
C THR A 107 8.18 6.23 11.28
N ALA A 108 8.01 7.54 11.12
CA ALA A 108 6.84 8.26 11.61
C ALA A 108 5.54 7.70 11.02
N PHE A 109 5.51 7.40 9.72
CA PHE A 109 4.33 6.81 9.07
C PHE A 109 3.98 5.42 9.63
N LYS A 110 5.00 4.58 9.88
CA LYS A 110 4.81 3.24 10.46
C LYS A 110 4.17 3.35 11.84
N LEU A 111 4.73 4.22 12.69
CA LEU A 111 4.30 4.42 14.07
C LEU A 111 2.99 5.23 14.18
N HIS A 112 2.59 5.96 13.13
CA HIS A 112 1.35 6.74 13.15
C HIS A 112 0.13 5.84 13.30
N SER A 113 -0.62 6.09 14.38
CA SER A 113 -1.89 5.44 14.73
C SER A 113 -3.07 6.40 14.68
N GLY A 114 -2.82 7.70 14.52
CA GLY A 114 -3.85 8.73 14.41
C GLY A 114 -4.54 8.76 13.04
N PRO A 115 -5.52 9.67 12.86
CA PRO A 115 -6.12 9.91 11.56
C PRO A 115 -5.06 10.41 10.57
N PHE A 116 -5.16 9.97 9.32
CA PHE A 116 -4.34 10.49 8.23
C PHE A 116 -4.98 11.75 7.64
N ALA A 117 -4.13 12.61 7.08
CA ALA A 117 -4.56 13.79 6.35
C ALA A 117 -5.37 13.44 5.11
N GLU A 118 -6.23 14.37 4.67
CA GLU A 118 -6.84 14.26 3.36
C GLU A 118 -5.81 14.54 2.25
N HIS A 119 -5.76 13.67 1.24
CA HIS A 119 -4.93 13.89 0.07
C HIS A 119 -5.52 15.03 -0.78
N PRO A 120 -4.74 16.05 -1.23
CA PRO A 120 -5.26 17.24 -1.94
C PRO A 120 -6.10 16.91 -3.18
N VAL A 121 -5.70 15.89 -3.94
CA VAL A 121 -6.43 15.40 -5.12
C VAL A 121 -7.47 14.31 -4.77
N PHE A 122 -7.11 13.29 -4.00
CA PHE A 122 -7.92 12.07 -3.87
C PHE A 122 -8.96 12.07 -2.75
N GLY A 123 -8.81 12.95 -1.76
CA GLY A 123 -9.74 13.05 -0.63
C GLY A 123 -9.22 12.30 0.59
N GLY A 124 -10.13 11.95 1.49
CA GLY A 124 -9.82 11.08 2.63
C GLY A 124 -9.35 9.71 2.16
N LEU A 125 -8.22 9.27 2.69
CA LEU A 125 -7.60 7.98 2.42
C LEU A 125 -7.27 7.29 3.73
N ASP A 126 -7.41 5.96 3.75
CA ASP A 126 -6.90 5.15 4.86
C ASP A 126 -5.38 4.93 4.76
N LYS A 127 -4.78 4.37 5.82
CA LYS A 127 -3.34 4.07 5.88
C LYS A 127 -2.88 3.24 4.68
N LYS A 128 -3.61 2.18 4.32
CA LYS A 128 -3.23 1.27 3.21
C LYS A 128 -3.31 1.95 1.85
N GLN A 129 -4.24 2.88 1.67
CA GLN A 129 -4.35 3.69 0.46
C GLN A 129 -3.20 4.69 0.36
N TRP A 130 -2.83 5.32 1.47
CA TRP A 130 -1.63 6.16 1.55
C TRP A 130 -0.36 5.38 1.25
N GLU A 131 -0.18 4.18 1.83
CA GLU A 131 0.97 3.31 1.53
C GLU A 131 1.09 3.00 0.04
N LYS A 132 -0.03 2.72 -0.63
CA LYS A 132 -0.03 2.46 -2.08
C LYS A 132 0.42 3.67 -2.88
N ILE A 133 -0.03 4.88 -2.51
CA ILE A 133 0.38 6.11 -3.19
C ILE A 133 1.87 6.34 -3.00
N HIS A 134 2.35 6.25 -1.76
CA HIS A 134 3.77 6.38 -1.42
C HIS A 134 4.62 5.35 -2.15
N GLY A 135 4.15 4.10 -2.25
CA GLY A 135 4.82 3.04 -3.00
C GLY A 135 4.91 3.35 -4.50
N ILE A 136 3.82 3.80 -5.12
CA ILE A 136 3.82 4.20 -6.54
C ILE A 136 4.75 5.38 -6.79
N LEU A 137 4.73 6.38 -5.90
CA LEU A 137 5.57 7.57 -5.98
C LEU A 137 7.05 7.20 -5.82
N ALA A 138 7.40 6.44 -4.79
CA ALA A 138 8.76 5.96 -4.55
C ALA A 138 9.26 5.08 -5.70
N SER A 139 8.45 4.14 -6.19
CA SER A 139 8.78 3.32 -7.36
C SER A 139 9.13 4.18 -8.58
N PHE A 140 8.39 5.28 -8.80
CA PHE A 140 8.67 6.19 -9.90
C PHE A 140 9.95 6.99 -9.68
N LEU A 141 10.13 7.60 -8.51
CA LEU A 141 11.26 8.47 -8.21
C LEU A 141 12.58 7.70 -8.09
N PHE A 142 12.60 6.56 -7.41
CA PHE A 142 13.76 5.68 -7.37
C PHE A 142 14.15 5.14 -8.76
N GLY A 143 13.21 5.13 -9.72
CA GLY A 143 13.52 4.79 -11.11
C GLY A 143 14.53 5.73 -11.79
N TYR A 144 14.70 6.95 -11.28
CA TYR A 144 15.70 7.91 -11.72
C TYR A 144 17.11 7.64 -11.16
N ILE A 145 17.22 6.73 -10.19
CA ILE A 145 18.48 6.33 -9.60
C ILE A 145 18.95 5.07 -10.33
N GLN A 146 20.11 5.15 -10.97
CA GLN A 146 20.79 4.00 -11.54
C GLN A 146 21.76 3.44 -10.51
N LEU A 147 21.53 2.20 -10.09
CA LEU A 147 22.44 1.48 -9.21
C LEU A 147 23.44 0.64 -10.04
N PHE A 148 24.69 0.66 -9.59
CA PHE A 148 25.84 -0.06 -10.13
C PHE A 148 26.46 -0.96 -9.05
N GLY A 149 27.40 -1.81 -9.46
CA GLY A 149 28.13 -2.70 -8.56
C GLY A 149 27.46 -4.06 -8.31
N ASP A 150 28.25 -4.97 -7.75
CA ASP A 150 27.86 -6.35 -7.40
C ASP A 150 26.78 -6.42 -6.32
N GLU A 151 26.67 -5.36 -5.53
CA GLU A 151 25.72 -5.25 -4.42
C GLU A 151 24.27 -5.24 -4.92
N LYS A 152 24.01 -4.62 -6.07
CA LYS A 152 22.72 -4.72 -6.75
C LYS A 152 22.40 -6.16 -7.16
N LEU A 153 23.39 -6.88 -7.70
CA LEU A 153 23.22 -8.30 -8.07
C LEU A 153 22.94 -9.15 -6.83
N ARG A 154 23.64 -8.88 -5.73
CA ARG A 154 23.40 -9.53 -4.43
C ARG A 154 21.97 -9.30 -3.96
N PHE A 155 21.47 -8.07 -3.98
CA PHE A 155 20.10 -7.77 -3.56
C PHE A 155 19.03 -8.36 -4.49
N VAL A 156 19.28 -8.41 -5.79
CA VAL A 156 18.40 -9.09 -6.75
C VAL A 156 18.35 -10.59 -6.45
N LYS A 157 19.52 -11.21 -6.25
CA LYS A 157 19.65 -12.64 -5.93
C LYS A 157 18.99 -12.98 -4.59
N ASP A 158 19.16 -12.16 -3.56
CA ASP A 158 18.50 -12.35 -2.26
C ASP A 158 16.98 -12.22 -2.36
N ARG A 159 16.48 -11.29 -3.20
CA ARG A 159 15.04 -11.18 -3.49
C ARG A 159 14.50 -12.40 -4.23
N GLU A 160 15.26 -12.98 -5.16
CA GLU A 160 14.88 -14.19 -5.89
C GLU A 160 14.87 -15.42 -4.97
N ASN A 161 15.94 -15.64 -4.22
CA ASN A 161 16.05 -16.70 -3.23
C ASN A 161 14.90 -16.66 -2.21
N LYS A 162 14.51 -15.47 -1.75
CA LYS A 162 13.38 -15.31 -0.81
C LYS A 162 12.03 -15.65 -1.46
N LYS A 163 11.84 -15.36 -2.75
CA LYS A 163 10.63 -15.77 -3.49
C LYS A 163 10.58 -17.28 -3.67
N GLU A 164 11.70 -17.92 -3.98
CA GLU A 164 11.79 -19.38 -4.12
C GLU A 164 11.51 -20.11 -2.81
N ARG A 165 12.06 -19.63 -1.68
CA ARG A 165 11.74 -20.15 -0.33
C ARG A 165 10.25 -20.02 -0.02
N ASN A 166 9.68 -18.82 -0.20
CA ASN A 166 8.25 -18.60 0.04
C ASN A 166 7.34 -19.46 -0.88
N TYR A 167 7.78 -19.79 -2.09
CA TYR A 167 7.04 -20.63 -3.03
C TYR A 167 7.13 -22.11 -2.66
N SER A 168 8.30 -22.58 -2.25
CA SER A 168 8.52 -23.95 -1.75
C SER A 168 7.78 -24.22 -0.45
N ASP A 169 7.80 -23.28 0.51
CA ASP A 169 7.05 -23.39 1.77
C ASP A 169 5.53 -23.46 1.54
N LYS A 170 5.01 -22.69 0.57
CA LYS A 170 3.59 -22.76 0.18
C LYS A 170 3.22 -24.10 -0.46
N LYS A 171 4.09 -24.66 -1.31
CA LYS A 171 3.89 -26.00 -1.90
C LYS A 171 3.94 -27.10 -0.84
N GLN A 172 4.88 -27.04 0.09
CA GLN A 172 4.95 -28.00 1.20
C GLN A 172 3.71 -27.94 2.10
N ASN A 173 3.25 -26.73 2.46
CA ASN A 173 2.02 -26.58 3.25
C ASN A 173 0.75 -27.01 2.50
N GLN A 174 0.66 -26.83 1.18
CA GLN A 174 -0.46 -27.36 0.38
C GLN A 174 -0.44 -28.89 0.31
N ASN A 175 0.73 -29.50 0.09
CA ASN A 175 0.87 -30.96 0.08
C ASN A 175 0.58 -31.57 1.46
N HIS A 176 0.96 -30.90 2.55
CA HIS A 176 0.65 -31.39 3.89
C HIS A 176 -0.87 -31.30 4.20
N HIS A 177 -1.58 -30.32 3.65
CA HIS A 177 -3.03 -30.21 3.79
C HIS A 177 -3.82 -31.19 2.90
N GLN A 178 -3.27 -31.60 1.75
CA GLN A 178 -3.82 -32.67 0.91
C GLN A 178 -3.57 -34.06 1.52
N ASN A 179 -2.35 -34.36 1.99
CA ASN A 179 -2.05 -35.64 2.64
C ASN A 179 -2.84 -35.85 3.94
N LYS A 180 -3.18 -34.78 4.68
CA LYS A 180 -4.03 -34.87 5.88
C LYS A 180 -5.50 -35.14 5.56
N LYS A 181 -5.96 -34.84 4.33
CA LYS A 181 -7.30 -35.24 3.84
C LYS A 181 -7.33 -36.68 3.32
N GLU A 182 -6.23 -37.19 2.79
CA GLU A 182 -6.12 -38.57 2.31
C GLU A 182 -5.85 -39.57 3.44
N ALA A 183 -5.13 -39.17 4.50
CA ALA A 183 -4.90 -40.01 5.69
C ALA A 183 -6.13 -40.15 6.62
N HIS A 184 -7.20 -39.38 6.38
CA HIS A 184 -8.52 -39.58 6.98
C HIS A 184 -9.50 -40.22 5.98
N GLY A 185 -8.99 -41.20 5.23
CA GLY A 185 -9.82 -42.08 4.41
C GLY A 185 -10.75 -42.96 5.26
N GLU A 186 -11.96 -43.12 4.74
CA GLU A 186 -12.71 -44.38 4.83
C GLU A 186 -13.14 -44.88 6.22
N THR A 187 -14.30 -44.39 6.65
CA THR A 187 -15.33 -45.28 7.22
C THR A 187 -16.66 -44.93 6.57
N LYS A 188 -17.07 -45.72 5.56
CA LYS A 188 -18.48 -45.79 5.15
C LYS A 188 -19.25 -46.48 6.27
N PRO A 189 -20.47 -46.01 6.58
CA PRO A 189 -21.57 -46.96 6.60
C PRO A 189 -22.62 -46.55 5.58
N SER A 190 -23.16 -47.56 4.91
CA SER A 190 -24.34 -47.47 4.06
C SER A 190 -25.51 -46.83 4.81
N GLY A 191 -26.18 -45.85 4.20
CA GLY A 191 -27.37 -45.26 4.82
C GLY A 191 -28.05 -44.22 3.97
N HIS A 192 -28.99 -44.70 3.15
CA HIS A 192 -30.23 -44.01 2.73
C HIS A 192 -30.23 -42.50 2.45
N ASN A 193 -30.41 -42.24 1.16
CA ASN A 193 -31.07 -41.11 0.53
C ASN A 193 -32.14 -40.42 1.40
N SER A 194 -31.94 -39.14 1.77
CA SER A 194 -33.05 -38.18 1.86
C SER A 194 -32.54 -36.73 1.79
N ARG A 195 -32.74 -36.12 0.62
CA ARG A 195 -32.80 -34.66 0.48
C ARG A 195 -33.92 -34.12 1.38
N LYS A 196 -33.58 -33.35 2.42
CA LYS A 196 -34.51 -32.41 3.05
C LYS A 196 -33.83 -31.05 3.21
N TRP A 197 -33.99 -30.23 2.18
CA TRP A 197 -33.90 -28.78 2.31
C TRP A 197 -34.91 -28.34 3.38
N LYS A 198 -34.43 -27.93 4.55
CA LYS A 198 -35.25 -27.19 5.51
C LYS A 198 -34.86 -25.73 5.48
N ASN A 199 -35.68 -24.99 4.73
CA ASN A 199 -35.87 -23.55 4.83
C ASN A 199 -35.94 -23.14 6.31
N LYS A 200 -34.94 -22.40 6.80
CA LYS A 200 -35.05 -21.71 8.09
C LYS A 200 -35.92 -20.47 7.87
N LYS A 201 -37.22 -20.67 8.09
CA LYS A 201 -38.24 -19.63 8.06
C LYS A 201 -37.85 -18.48 8.99
N LYS A 202 -38.05 -17.25 8.49
CA LYS A 202 -38.18 -16.02 9.26
C LYS A 202 -39.15 -16.23 10.42
N SER A 203 -38.69 -15.94 11.64
CA SER A 203 -39.58 -15.73 12.78
C SER A 203 -39.99 -14.26 12.78
N HIS A 204 -41.21 -14.00 12.32
CA HIS A 204 -41.93 -12.76 12.61
C HIS A 204 -42.35 -12.81 14.09
N TYR A 205 -41.68 -12.04 14.94
CA TYR A 205 -42.24 -11.68 16.23
C TYR A 205 -43.12 -10.44 16.03
N LYS A 206 -44.44 -10.65 16.04
CA LYS A 206 -45.48 -9.62 16.05
C LYS A 206 -46.34 -9.91 17.28
N GLY A 207 -46.41 -8.95 18.20
CA GLY A 207 -47.30 -8.97 19.36
C GLY A 207 -46.65 -8.21 20.53
N ASN A 208 -47.30 -7.26 21.19
CA ASN A 208 -48.65 -6.74 21.04
C ASN A 208 -48.71 -5.34 21.71
N LYS A 209 -49.72 -4.57 21.32
CA LYS A 209 -50.13 -3.27 21.88
C LYS A 209 -50.53 -3.39 23.35
N ASN A 210 -50.22 -2.35 24.12
CA ASN A 210 -51.03 -1.74 25.21
C ASN A 210 -50.49 -0.30 25.29
N GLN A 211 -51.19 0.75 24.83
CA GLN A 211 -52.38 1.42 25.39
C GLN A 211 -52.34 1.65 26.91
N GLY A 212 -52.55 2.92 27.28
CA GLY A 212 -52.55 3.48 28.64
C GLY A 212 -51.43 4.51 28.74
N GLY A 213 -51.62 5.81 28.49
CA GLY A 213 -52.64 6.67 29.08
C GLY A 213 -51.90 7.60 30.07
N GLY A 214 -51.92 8.92 29.82
CA GLY A 214 -51.40 9.93 30.77
C GLY A 214 -52.16 9.90 32.11
N PRO A 215 -51.90 10.81 33.07
CA PRO A 215 -51.93 12.25 32.80
C PRO A 215 -51.02 13.15 33.67
N LYS A 216 -51.06 14.44 33.33
CA LYS A 216 -50.66 15.67 34.04
C LYS A 216 -49.18 16.06 33.98
#